data_AF-A0AA39QGD5-F1
#
_entry.id   AF-A0AA39QGD5-F1
#
_cell.length_a   1.000
_cell.length_b   1.000
_cell.length_c   1.000
_cell.angle_alpha   90.00
_cell.angle_beta   90.00
_cell.angle_gamma   90.00
#
_symmetry.space_group_name_H-M   'P 1'
#
loop_
_entity.id
_entity.type
_entity.pdbx_description
1 polymer ?
#
loop_
_entity_poly.entity_id
_entity_poly.type
_entity_poly.pdbx_seq_one_letter_code
_entity_poly.pdbx_strand_id
1 'polypeptide(L)'
;MSSSVLRSGNGIACRFYNHDGCNKGDACAYSHAADSDSIQDSCGKNVCLHFLKGYCRFGDYKCRYSHSRDHLAQKDIDAISATLASSSKAAHEATKVSPDAPKTKTKKKAKKTLRSKAPAPAANRYAHNFEGDFDWDIEDEMEERTYNYGFTEDDVQELLCQGVKPWDDDAMDVLAALHDYY
;
A
#
# COMPACT_ATOMS: atom_id res chain seq x y z
N MET A 1 2.92 39.34 -2.46
CA MET A 1 4.04 38.47 -2.05
C MET A 1 3.61 37.77 -0.78
N SER A 2 3.20 36.51 -0.87
CA SER A 2 2.82 35.72 0.32
C SER A 2 4.09 35.09 0.87
N SER A 3 4.70 35.74 1.86
CA SER A 3 5.93 35.27 2.49
C SER A 3 5.73 33.88 3.09
N SER A 4 6.67 32.97 2.84
CA SER A 4 6.65 31.60 3.38
C SER A 4 6.90 31.62 4.89
N VAL A 5 5.84 31.75 5.70
CA VAL A 5 6.02 31.85 7.15
C VAL A 5 6.24 30.48 7.78
N LEU A 6 7.42 30.32 8.36
CA LEU A 6 7.88 29.15 9.09
C LEU A 6 7.22 29.06 10.46
N ARG A 7 5.94 28.64 10.49
CA ARG A 7 5.23 28.28 11.73
C ARG A 7 5.42 26.78 12.03
N SER A 8 5.95 26.44 13.20
CA SER A 8 6.15 25.04 13.64
C SER A 8 4.87 24.31 14.08
N GLY A 9 3.73 25.02 14.15
CA GLY A 9 2.39 24.47 14.30
C GLY A 9 2.23 23.50 15.48
N ASN A 10 1.40 22.47 15.29
CA ASN A 10 1.21 21.38 16.25
C ASN A 10 2.19 20.21 16.02
N GLY A 11 3.35 20.44 15.38
CA GLY A 11 4.33 19.38 15.04
C GLY A 11 3.88 18.38 13.96
N ILE A 12 2.74 18.62 13.30
CA ILE A 12 2.24 17.81 12.18
C ILE A 12 2.31 18.65 10.91
N ALA A 13 3.09 18.23 9.91
CA ALA A 13 3.21 18.90 8.62
C ALA A 13 1.86 19.16 7.92
N CYS A 14 1.68 20.38 7.40
CA CYS A 14 0.53 20.76 6.62
C CYS A 14 0.60 20.16 5.20
N ARG A 15 -0.26 19.17 4.90
CA ARG A 15 -0.32 18.57 3.56
C ARG A 15 -0.60 19.61 2.47
N PHE A 16 -1.56 20.51 2.67
CA PHE A 16 -1.90 21.55 1.69
C PHE A 16 -0.71 22.48 1.41
N TYR A 17 0.04 22.91 2.43
CA TYR A 17 1.24 23.74 2.24
C TYR A 17 2.28 23.05 1.34
N ASN A 18 2.49 21.75 1.53
CA ASN A 18 3.46 20.97 0.77
C ASN A 18 2.99 20.59 -0.65
N HIS A 19 1.69 20.71 -0.95
CA HIS A 19 1.10 20.35 -2.25
C HIS A 19 0.51 21.58 -2.94
N ASP A 20 -0.74 21.92 -2.61
CA ASP A 20 -1.58 22.91 -3.31
C ASP A 20 -1.33 24.38 -2.89
N GLY A 21 -0.58 24.60 -1.80
CA GLY A 21 -0.44 25.88 -1.11
C GLY A 21 -1.45 26.05 0.02
N CYS A 22 -0.99 26.53 1.19
CA CYS A 22 -1.85 26.72 2.36
C CYS A 22 -2.36 28.16 2.46
N ASN A 23 -3.66 28.36 2.17
CA ASN A 23 -4.31 29.66 2.26
C ASN A 23 -4.48 30.20 3.70
N LYS A 24 -4.19 29.39 4.73
CA LYS A 24 -4.33 29.79 6.14
C LYS A 24 -3.14 30.61 6.66
N GLY A 25 -2.00 30.61 5.94
CA GLY A 25 -0.79 31.33 6.36
C GLY A 25 -0.41 31.03 7.82
N ASP A 26 -0.17 32.09 8.60
CA ASP A 26 0.13 32.01 10.03
C ASP A 26 -0.99 31.42 10.90
N ALA A 27 -2.24 31.44 10.44
CA ALA A 27 -3.37 30.84 11.16
C ALA A 27 -3.47 29.32 10.94
N CYS A 28 -2.58 28.69 10.16
CA CYS A 28 -2.60 27.25 9.92
C CYS A 28 -2.33 26.44 11.21
N ALA A 29 -3.25 25.54 11.57
CA ALA A 29 -3.09 24.65 12.73
C ALA A 29 -1.93 23.62 12.57
N TYR A 30 -1.48 23.40 11.35
CA TYR A 30 -0.43 22.44 11.00
C TYR A 30 0.93 23.15 10.79
N SER A 31 2.03 22.42 10.95
CA SER A 31 3.39 22.93 10.74
C SER A 31 3.65 23.24 9.26
N HIS A 32 4.29 24.37 9.00
CA HIS A 32 4.92 24.70 7.71
C HIS A 32 6.45 24.55 7.75
N ALA A 33 7.03 24.43 8.95
CA ALA A 33 8.47 24.18 9.13
C ALA A 33 8.84 22.74 8.73
N ALA A 34 10.13 22.52 8.44
CA ALA A 34 10.66 21.20 8.16
C ALA A 34 10.80 20.34 9.42
N ASP A 35 10.29 19.11 9.31
CA ASP A 35 10.40 18.05 10.32
C ASP A 35 11.56 17.10 9.97
N SER A 36 11.95 16.22 10.91
CA SER A 36 13.04 15.23 10.74
C SER A 36 12.90 14.27 9.55
N ASP A 37 11.67 14.04 9.08
CA ASP A 37 11.37 13.16 7.93
C ASP A 37 11.23 13.93 6.60
N SER A 38 11.58 15.21 6.60
CA SER A 38 11.47 16.10 5.45
C SER A 38 12.70 16.99 5.25
N ILE A 39 12.83 17.53 4.05
CA ILE A 39 13.80 18.59 3.75
C ILE A 39 13.09 19.76 3.08
N GLN A 40 13.44 20.98 3.48
CA GLN A 40 12.80 22.17 2.93
C GLN A 40 13.36 22.50 1.55
N ASP A 41 12.43 22.75 0.63
CA ASP A 41 12.66 23.12 -0.74
C ASP A 41 12.97 24.62 -0.92
N SER A 42 13.53 25.00 -2.08
CA SER A 42 13.75 26.42 -2.41
C SER A 42 12.44 27.22 -2.51
N CYS A 43 11.33 26.57 -2.88
CA CYS A 43 9.99 27.16 -2.81
C CYS A 43 9.36 27.14 -1.40
N GLY A 44 10.07 26.63 -0.40
CA GLY A 44 9.62 26.56 1.00
C GLY A 44 8.74 25.36 1.35
N LYS A 45 8.39 24.50 0.38
CA LYS A 45 7.64 23.25 0.60
C LYS A 45 8.52 22.21 1.29
N ASN A 46 7.95 21.29 2.07
CA ASN A 46 8.71 20.22 2.71
C ASN A 46 8.63 18.94 1.85
N VAL A 47 9.77 18.46 1.35
CA VAL A 47 9.89 17.26 0.48
C VAL A 47 10.14 16.02 1.33
N CYS A 48 9.50 14.90 0.97
CA CYS A 48 9.59 13.65 1.72
C CYS A 48 10.98 13.00 1.64
N LEU A 49 11.66 12.77 2.77
CA LEU A 49 12.92 12.03 2.78
C LEU A 49 12.75 10.58 2.30
N HIS A 50 11.63 9.92 2.60
CA HIS A 50 11.38 8.54 2.14
C HIS A 50 11.20 8.46 0.62
N PHE A 51 10.69 9.51 -0.02
CA PHE A 51 10.61 9.59 -1.49
C PHE A 51 11.98 9.84 -2.12
N LEU A 52 12.76 10.74 -1.54
CA LEU A 52 14.14 10.97 -1.97
C LEU A 52 14.96 9.68 -1.85
N LYS A 53 14.70 8.88 -0.80
CA LYS A 53 15.29 7.56 -0.57
C LYS A 53 14.63 6.39 -1.34
N GLY A 54 13.54 6.61 -2.07
CA GLY A 54 12.89 5.60 -2.92
C GLY A 54 11.99 4.56 -2.24
N TYR A 55 11.58 4.76 -0.98
CA TYR A 55 10.74 3.80 -0.22
C TYR A 55 9.43 4.40 0.36
N CYS A 56 9.02 5.60 -0.06
CA CYS A 56 7.75 6.18 0.40
C CYS A 56 6.53 5.34 -0.04
N ARG A 57 5.76 4.85 0.95
CA ARG A 57 4.57 4.01 0.74
C ARG A 57 3.31 4.77 0.32
N PHE A 58 3.27 6.09 0.53
CA PHE A 58 2.07 6.90 0.30
C PHE A 58 1.92 7.39 -1.15
N GLY A 59 3.03 7.44 -1.92
CA GLY A 59 3.03 8.04 -3.25
C GLY A 59 2.81 9.56 -3.23
N ASP A 60 2.85 10.17 -4.42
CA ASP A 60 2.83 11.63 -4.62
C ASP A 60 1.60 12.29 -3.98
N TYR A 61 0.40 11.89 -4.41
CA TYR A 61 -0.86 12.54 -4.01
C TYR A 61 -1.36 12.22 -2.59
N LYS A 62 -0.81 11.23 -1.87
CA LYS A 62 -1.27 10.90 -0.50
C LYS A 62 -0.24 11.20 0.58
N CYS A 63 1.03 11.43 0.22
CA CYS A 63 2.06 11.79 1.20
C CYS A 63 1.77 13.17 1.83
N ARG A 64 2.07 13.35 3.12
CA ARG A 64 1.94 14.67 3.78
C ARG A 64 2.97 15.69 3.27
N TYR A 65 4.07 15.21 2.70
CA TYR A 65 5.18 15.99 2.16
C TYR A 65 5.16 15.96 0.63
N SER A 66 5.85 16.91 -0.01
CA SER A 66 6.01 16.96 -1.47
C SER A 66 6.86 15.79 -1.98
N HIS A 67 6.63 15.40 -3.23
CA HIS A 67 7.37 14.39 -3.99
C HIS A 67 8.02 14.99 -5.26
N SER A 68 8.27 16.30 -5.28
CA SER A 68 9.04 16.98 -6.34
C SER A 68 10.54 16.96 -6.05
N ARG A 69 11.37 16.88 -7.09
CA ARG A 69 12.85 16.99 -7.02
C ARG A 69 13.37 18.29 -7.66
N ASP A 70 12.55 18.94 -8.46
CA ASP A 70 12.92 19.97 -9.45
C ASP A 70 13.41 21.29 -8.84
N HIS A 71 13.07 21.53 -7.58
CA HIS A 71 13.38 22.75 -6.84
C HIS A 71 14.41 22.54 -5.72
N LEU A 72 14.77 21.28 -5.43
CA LEU A 72 15.80 20.93 -4.45
C LEU A 72 17.20 21.17 -5.00
N ALA A 73 18.13 21.59 -4.15
CA ALA A 73 19.52 21.69 -4.57
C ALA A 73 20.14 20.30 -4.73
N GLN A 74 20.89 20.07 -5.81
CA GLN A 74 21.49 18.78 -6.14
C GLN A 74 22.31 18.19 -4.98
N LYS A 75 23.06 19.03 -4.26
CA LYS A 75 23.83 18.69 -3.04
C LYS A 75 23.00 17.94 -1.99
N ASP A 76 21.72 18.25 -1.85
CA ASP A 76 20.85 17.72 -0.81
C ASP A 76 20.29 16.34 -1.24
N ILE A 77 20.00 16.19 -2.53
CA ILE A 77 19.66 14.92 -3.18
C ILE A 77 20.86 13.95 -3.09
N ASP A 78 22.06 14.44 -3.38
CA ASP A 78 23.31 13.67 -3.35
C ASP A 78 23.66 13.24 -1.91
N ALA A 79 23.52 14.15 -0.93
CA ALA A 79 23.75 13.84 0.48
C ALA A 79 22.82 12.73 0.98
N ILE A 80 21.52 12.81 0.67
CA ILE A 80 20.54 11.76 1.03
C ILE A 80 20.91 10.44 0.35
N SER A 81 21.30 10.47 -0.92
CA SER A 81 21.72 9.29 -1.68
C SER A 81 22.98 8.63 -1.09
N ALA A 82 23.94 9.43 -0.61
CA ALA A 82 25.15 8.95 0.07
C ALA A 82 24.85 8.28 1.43
N THR A 83 23.83 8.75 2.17
CA THR A 83 23.41 8.07 3.41
C THR A 83 22.85 6.66 3.16
N LEU A 84 22.15 6.44 2.04
CA LEU A 84 21.68 5.11 1.64
C LEU A 84 22.84 4.16 1.30
N ALA A 85 23.80 4.63 0.50
CA ALA A 85 25.00 3.86 0.14
C ALA A 85 25.89 3.51 1.35
N SER A 86 25.75 4.26 2.45
CA SER A 86 26.44 3.98 3.71
C SER A 86 25.68 2.96 4.57
N SER A 87 24.34 3.00 4.55
CA SER A 87 23.48 2.09 5.32
C SER A 87 23.46 0.66 4.75
N SER A 88 23.61 0.49 3.44
CA SER A 88 23.69 -0.84 2.78
C SER A 88 24.92 -1.69 3.19
N LYS A 89 25.89 -1.13 3.93
CA LYS A 89 27.01 -1.91 4.50
C LYS A 89 26.66 -2.64 5.81
N ALA A 90 25.51 -2.37 6.43
CA ALA A 90 25.12 -2.96 7.71
C ALA A 90 24.09 -4.12 7.60
N ALA A 91 23.55 -4.40 6.40
CA ALA A 91 22.45 -5.34 6.19
C ALA A 91 22.85 -6.70 5.59
N HIS A 92 24.14 -7.05 5.63
CA HIS A 92 24.69 -8.30 5.07
C HIS A 92 25.38 -9.19 6.13
N GLU A 93 24.81 -9.30 7.34
CA GLU A 93 25.26 -10.32 8.32
C GLU A 93 24.12 -10.92 9.15
N ALA A 94 23.20 -11.61 8.46
CA ALA A 94 22.27 -12.56 9.08
C ALA A 94 21.92 -13.71 8.11
N THR A 95 21.68 -14.90 8.67
CA THR A 95 21.24 -16.15 8.00
C THR A 95 22.25 -16.81 7.03
N LYS A 96 23.10 -17.67 7.59
CA LYS A 96 23.84 -18.72 6.85
C LYS A 96 23.92 -20.00 7.70
N VAL A 97 22.99 -20.93 7.48
CA VAL A 97 23.03 -22.32 7.98
C VAL A 97 22.55 -23.27 6.86
N SER A 98 23.37 -24.29 6.59
CA SER A 98 23.17 -25.44 5.67
C SER A 98 22.81 -26.69 6.52
N PRO A 99 22.57 -27.92 5.99
CA PRO A 99 22.63 -28.43 4.61
C PRO A 99 21.31 -29.18 4.22
N ASP A 100 21.17 -30.08 3.23
CA ASP A 100 22.09 -30.74 2.28
C ASP A 100 21.36 -31.09 0.95
N ALA A 101 21.84 -32.10 0.20
CA ALA A 101 21.31 -32.61 -1.08
C ALA A 101 20.70 -34.03 -0.91
N PRO A 102 19.99 -34.63 -1.91
CA PRO A 102 20.53 -34.88 -3.25
C PRO A 102 19.58 -34.62 -4.44
N LYS A 103 20.17 -34.43 -5.62
CA LYS A 103 19.45 -34.29 -6.91
C LYS A 103 19.22 -35.66 -7.56
N THR A 104 17.99 -35.98 -7.93
CA THR A 104 17.70 -37.01 -8.96
C THR A 104 17.14 -36.37 -10.22
N LYS A 105 17.56 -36.87 -11.39
CA LYS A 105 17.13 -36.37 -12.70
C LYS A 105 16.00 -37.26 -13.22
N THR A 106 14.92 -36.68 -13.72
CA THR A 106 14.05 -37.39 -14.67
C THR A 106 13.52 -36.42 -15.72
N LYS A 107 13.71 -36.78 -16.99
CA LYS A 107 13.19 -36.04 -18.15
C LYS A 107 11.71 -36.38 -18.33
N LYS A 108 10.85 -35.40 -18.67
CA LYS A 108 9.74 -35.63 -19.61
C LYS A 108 9.19 -34.33 -20.21
N LYS A 109 8.68 -34.51 -21.43
CA LYS A 109 8.39 -33.54 -22.49
C LYS A 109 7.27 -32.53 -22.17
N ALA A 110 7.44 -31.33 -22.71
CA ALA A 110 6.45 -30.51 -23.44
C ALA A 110 5.04 -30.29 -22.86
N LYS A 111 4.66 -29.01 -22.78
CA LYS A 111 3.85 -28.34 -23.82
C LYS A 111 3.95 -26.81 -23.68
N LYS A 112 3.97 -26.09 -24.80
CA LYS A 112 3.66 -24.65 -24.81
C LYS A 112 2.13 -24.55 -24.79
N THR A 113 1.55 -24.05 -23.72
CA THR A 113 0.15 -23.59 -23.69
C THR A 113 0.14 -22.07 -23.64
N LEU A 114 -0.71 -21.45 -24.45
CA LEU A 114 -0.80 -19.99 -24.48
C LEU A 114 -1.38 -19.48 -23.17
N ARG A 115 -0.89 -18.32 -22.74
CA ARG A 115 -1.41 -17.54 -21.62
C ARG A 115 -2.79 -16.99 -22.00
N SER A 116 -3.83 -17.80 -21.80
CA SER A 116 -5.21 -17.39 -22.00
C SER A 116 -5.55 -16.29 -20.99
N LYS A 117 -6.28 -15.29 -21.49
CA LYS A 117 -6.74 -14.14 -20.72
C LYS A 117 -7.75 -14.63 -19.68
N ALA A 118 -7.55 -14.29 -18.41
CA ALA A 118 -8.54 -14.60 -17.38
C ALA A 118 -9.89 -13.96 -17.76
N PRO A 119 -11.02 -14.68 -17.65
CA PRO A 119 -12.32 -14.03 -17.70
C PRO A 119 -12.46 -13.10 -16.49
N ALA A 120 -13.26 -12.04 -16.65
CA ALA A 120 -13.57 -11.14 -15.53
C ALA A 120 -14.25 -11.92 -14.38
N PRO A 121 -14.08 -11.50 -13.11
CA PRO A 121 -14.86 -12.08 -12.01
C PRO A 121 -16.36 -11.95 -12.31
N ALA A 122 -17.13 -12.93 -11.84
CA ALA A 122 -18.56 -13.01 -12.10
C ALA A 122 -19.27 -11.72 -11.70
N ALA A 123 -20.23 -11.29 -12.52
CA ALA A 123 -21.01 -10.09 -12.24
C ALA A 123 -21.72 -10.20 -10.88
N ASN A 124 -21.71 -9.10 -10.12
CA ASN A 124 -22.40 -9.02 -8.83
C ASN A 124 -23.87 -9.44 -8.99
N ARG A 125 -24.29 -10.49 -8.26
CA ARG A 125 -25.61 -11.12 -8.46
C ARG A 125 -26.76 -10.29 -7.87
N TYR A 126 -26.50 -9.36 -6.96
CA TYR A 126 -27.50 -8.43 -6.43
C TYR A 126 -27.45 -7.05 -7.09
N ALA A 127 -27.68 -7.03 -8.40
CA ALA A 127 -28.02 -5.80 -9.14
C ALA A 127 -29.55 -5.58 -9.15
N HIS A 128 -30.18 -5.51 -7.96
CA HIS A 128 -31.61 -5.21 -7.84
C HIS A 128 -31.98 -4.69 -6.44
N ASN A 129 -31.93 -3.37 -6.24
CA ASN A 129 -33.15 -2.55 -6.15
C ASN A 129 -32.79 -1.05 -6.06
N PHE A 130 -33.72 -0.23 -6.54
CA PHE A 130 -33.61 1.23 -6.69
C PHE A 130 -34.35 1.90 -5.52
N GLU A 131 -33.85 3.05 -5.07
CA GLU A 131 -34.35 3.92 -3.97
C GLU A 131 -34.06 3.46 -2.51
N GLY A 132 -33.18 4.19 -1.81
CA GLY A 132 -32.97 4.10 -0.37
C GLY A 132 -31.59 4.58 0.10
N ASP A 133 -31.52 5.74 0.76
CA ASP A 133 -30.28 6.31 1.32
C ASP A 133 -29.77 5.54 2.57
N PHE A 134 -28.70 4.74 2.45
CA PHE A 134 -27.71 4.56 3.53
C PHE A 134 -26.38 3.93 3.02
N ASP A 135 -25.35 4.76 2.84
CA ASP A 135 -24.02 4.34 2.32
C ASP A 135 -23.09 3.92 3.48
N TRP A 136 -23.48 2.86 4.21
CA TRP A 136 -22.70 2.27 5.32
C TRP A 136 -22.57 0.73 5.23
N ASP A 137 -23.54 0.02 4.67
CA ASP A 137 -23.50 -1.47 4.59
C ASP A 137 -22.47 -2.01 3.58
N ILE A 138 -21.95 -1.17 2.68
CA ILE A 138 -21.00 -1.58 1.61
C ILE A 138 -19.54 -1.62 2.10
N GLU A 139 -19.17 -0.79 3.09
CA GLU A 139 -17.80 -0.79 3.62
C GLU A 139 -17.57 -1.94 4.62
N ASP A 140 -18.60 -2.33 5.37
CA ASP A 140 -18.56 -3.40 6.37
C ASP A 140 -18.36 -4.79 5.70
N GLU A 141 -19.21 -5.18 4.74
CA GLU A 141 -19.05 -6.41 3.95
C GLU A 141 -17.70 -6.46 3.19
N MET A 142 -17.19 -5.31 2.75
CA MET A 142 -15.89 -5.23 2.08
C MET A 142 -14.76 -5.51 3.08
N GLU A 143 -14.83 -4.94 4.29
CA GLU A 143 -13.83 -5.13 5.33
C GLU A 143 -13.84 -6.57 5.86
N GLU A 144 -15.01 -7.15 6.15
CA GLU A 144 -15.15 -8.56 6.55
C GLU A 144 -14.49 -9.52 5.57
N ARG A 145 -14.74 -9.37 4.26
CA ARG A 145 -14.14 -10.22 3.23
C ARG A 145 -12.60 -10.10 3.18
N THR A 146 -12.01 -8.99 3.65
CA THR A 146 -10.55 -8.88 3.79
C THR A 146 -9.99 -9.61 5.01
N TYR A 147 -10.76 -9.71 6.10
CA TYR A 147 -10.38 -10.48 7.29
C TYR A 147 -10.65 -11.99 7.12
N ASN A 148 -11.69 -12.35 6.36
CA ASN A 148 -12.14 -13.72 6.10
C ASN A 148 -11.54 -14.34 4.82
N TYR A 149 -10.32 -13.95 4.43
CA TYR A 149 -9.55 -14.56 3.33
C TYR A 149 -10.25 -14.58 1.95
N GLY A 150 -11.23 -13.70 1.70
CA GLY A 150 -12.01 -13.65 0.45
C GLY A 150 -13.41 -14.25 0.55
N PHE A 151 -13.72 -14.91 1.66
CA PHE A 151 -15.04 -15.47 1.99
C PHE A 151 -15.89 -14.46 2.79
N THR A 152 -17.22 -14.57 2.72
CA THR A 152 -18.15 -13.90 3.66
C THR A 152 -18.17 -14.62 5.02
N GLU A 153 -18.75 -14.02 6.08
CA GLU A 153 -18.86 -14.72 7.37
C GLU A 153 -19.70 -16.01 7.25
N ASP A 154 -20.77 -16.01 6.45
CA ASP A 154 -21.57 -17.20 6.15
C ASP A 154 -20.75 -18.28 5.41
N ASP A 155 -20.00 -17.91 4.36
CA ASP A 155 -19.11 -18.83 3.64
C ASP A 155 -18.08 -19.49 4.59
N VAL A 156 -17.52 -18.70 5.52
CA VAL A 156 -16.57 -19.19 6.53
C VAL A 156 -17.25 -20.15 7.51
N GLN A 157 -18.47 -19.84 7.95
CA GLN A 157 -19.24 -20.69 8.83
C GLN A 157 -19.60 -22.03 8.18
N GLU A 158 -19.99 -22.04 6.90
CA GLU A 158 -20.27 -23.28 6.16
C GLU A 158 -19.01 -24.15 6.01
N LEU A 159 -17.85 -23.56 5.68
CA LEU A 159 -16.57 -24.27 5.61
C LEU A 159 -16.19 -24.89 6.96
N LEU A 160 -16.32 -24.12 8.05
CA LEU A 160 -16.08 -24.60 9.42
C LEU A 160 -17.02 -25.75 9.80
N CYS A 161 -18.27 -25.74 9.35
CA CYS A 161 -19.21 -26.86 9.54
C CYS A 161 -18.79 -28.14 8.80
N GLN A 162 -18.06 -28.04 7.69
CA GLN A 162 -17.44 -29.19 7.00
C GLN A 162 -16.05 -29.56 7.55
N GLY A 163 -15.51 -28.79 8.50
CA GLY A 163 -14.18 -28.99 9.07
C GLY A 163 -13.02 -28.47 8.22
N VAL A 164 -13.31 -27.68 7.18
CA VAL A 164 -12.34 -27.05 6.28
C VAL A 164 -12.10 -25.62 6.75
N LYS A 165 -10.85 -25.15 6.79
CA LYS A 165 -10.57 -23.77 7.21
C LYS A 165 -10.53 -22.82 6.02
N PRO A 166 -10.87 -21.53 6.20
CA PRO A 166 -10.81 -20.51 5.14
C PRO A 166 -9.42 -20.29 4.51
N TRP A 167 -8.35 -20.83 5.10
CA TRP A 167 -6.97 -20.75 4.62
C TRP A 167 -6.41 -22.08 4.10
N ASP A 168 -7.21 -23.16 4.06
CA ASP A 168 -6.80 -24.42 3.47
C ASP A 168 -6.91 -24.35 1.93
N ASP A 169 -5.97 -24.98 1.20
CA ASP A 169 -5.81 -24.83 -0.26
C ASP A 169 -7.04 -25.25 -1.09
N ASP A 170 -7.93 -26.08 -0.53
CA ASP A 170 -9.15 -26.62 -1.14
C ASP A 170 -10.45 -25.91 -0.69
N ALA A 171 -10.37 -24.91 0.20
CA ALA A 171 -11.54 -24.22 0.75
C ALA A 171 -12.48 -23.63 -0.32
N MET A 172 -11.92 -23.05 -1.39
CA MET A 172 -12.71 -22.53 -2.51
C MET A 172 -13.43 -23.63 -3.31
N ASP A 173 -12.80 -24.79 -3.49
CA ASP A 173 -13.38 -25.90 -4.26
C ASP A 173 -14.49 -26.59 -3.44
N VAL A 174 -14.33 -26.67 -2.11
CA VAL A 174 -15.36 -27.18 -1.18
C VAL A 174 -16.57 -26.24 -1.15
N LEU A 175 -16.37 -24.93 -1.01
CA LEU A 175 -17.47 -23.98 -1.03
C LEU A 175 -18.18 -23.95 -2.40
N ALA A 176 -17.43 -24.01 -3.50
CA ALA A 176 -18.02 -24.12 -4.84
C ALA A 176 -18.87 -25.40 -4.98
N ALA A 177 -18.43 -26.52 -4.40
CA ALA A 177 -19.20 -27.76 -4.39
C ALA A 177 -20.44 -27.68 -3.50
N LEU A 178 -20.44 -26.92 -2.39
CA LEU A 178 -21.63 -26.66 -1.58
C LEU A 178 -22.66 -25.82 -2.34
N HIS A 179 -22.20 -24.76 -3.04
CA HIS A 179 -23.04 -23.84 -3.80
C HIS A 179 -23.57 -24.40 -5.13
N ASP A 180 -23.01 -25.48 -5.69
CA ASP A 180 -23.48 -26.11 -6.94
C ASP A 180 -24.70 -27.04 -6.72
N TYR A 181 -25.17 -27.20 -5.48
CA TYR A 181 -26.36 -27.99 -5.12
C TYR A 181 -27.67 -27.17 -4.95
N TYR A 182 -27.68 -25.87 -5.29
CA TYR A 182 -28.84 -24.97 -5.17
C TYR A 182 -29.16 -24.17 -6.44
#